data_AF-A0A3E1DX13-F1
#
_entry.id   AF-A0A3E1DX13-F1
#
_cell.length_a   1.000
_cell.length_b   1.000
_cell.length_c   1.000
_cell.angle_alpha   90.00
_cell.angle_beta   90.00
_cell.angle_gamma   90.00
#
_symmetry.space_group_name_H-M   'P 1'
#
loop_
_entity.id
_entity.type
_entity.pdbx_description
1 polymer ?
#
loop_
_entity_poly.entity_id
_entity_poly.type
_entity_poly.pdbx_seq_one_letter_code
_entity_poly.pdbx_strand_id
1 'polypeptide(L)'
;MSPFYLSGLNRLLLAAGLSFALPPSLPGATVEEVIAEVELIAGESGLHTALMGFCLVDLEAAPGTAVGYRMDAALVPASVMKAITTATANEV
;
A
#
# COMPACT_ATOMS: atom_id res chain seq x y z
N MET A 1 49.02 18.96 -13.27
CA MET A 1 48.29 17.68 -13.36
C MET A 1 48.01 17.21 -11.94
N SER A 2 46.81 17.52 -11.46
CA SER A 2 46.28 17.10 -10.16
C SER A 2 44.76 17.03 -10.34
N PRO A 3 44.11 15.87 -10.15
CA PRO A 3 42.66 15.76 -10.30
C PRO A 3 41.97 16.27 -9.02
N PHE A 4 41.18 17.32 -9.19
CA PHE A 4 40.30 17.90 -8.17
C PHE A 4 39.01 17.08 -8.08
N TYR A 5 38.68 16.64 -6.85
CA TYR A 5 37.36 16.82 -6.23
C TYR A 5 36.12 16.36 -7.04
N LEU A 6 35.94 15.04 -7.18
CA LEU A 6 34.70 14.43 -7.67
C LEU A 6 34.14 13.41 -6.67
N SER A 7 34.03 13.79 -5.39
CA SER A 7 33.45 12.92 -4.35
C SER A 7 32.37 13.59 -3.48
N GLY A 8 32.09 14.90 -3.67
CA GLY A 8 31.14 15.64 -2.83
C GLY A 8 29.68 15.58 -3.30
N LEU A 9 29.42 15.40 -4.60
CA LEU A 9 28.07 15.53 -5.16
C LEU A 9 27.22 14.25 -5.03
N ASN A 10 27.87 13.08 -4.93
CA ASN A 10 27.16 11.79 -4.78
C ASN A 10 26.67 11.51 -3.35
N ARG A 11 27.05 12.32 -2.36
CA ARG A 11 26.58 12.17 -0.98
C ARG A 11 25.33 12.99 -0.65
N LEU A 12 25.01 14.01 -1.45
CA LEU A 12 23.84 14.86 -1.19
C LEU A 12 22.52 14.26 -1.73
N LEU A 13 22.60 13.38 -2.74
CA LEU A 13 21.42 12.73 -3.32
C LEU A 13 20.86 11.56 -2.49
N LEU A 14 21.59 11.11 -1.45
CA LEU A 14 21.11 10.04 -0.57
C LEU A 14 20.25 10.55 0.61
N ALA A 15 20.17 11.88 0.81
CA ALA A 15 19.46 12.48 1.94
C ALA A 15 18.01 12.90 1.63
N ALA A 16 17.58 12.84 0.37
CA ALA A 16 16.23 13.22 -0.06
C ALA A 16 15.32 12.02 -0.41
N GLY A 17 15.79 10.80 -0.13
CA GLY A 17 15.01 9.58 -0.34
C GLY A 17 14.06 9.32 0.82
N LEU A 18 12.85 9.88 0.74
CA LEU A 18 11.62 9.31 1.27
C LEU A 18 11.75 8.62 2.63
N SER A 19 11.91 9.42 3.70
CA SER A 19 11.48 9.02 5.03
C SER A 19 9.95 8.94 5.04
N PHE A 20 9.39 7.94 4.37
CA PHE A 20 8.05 7.46 4.66
C PHE A 20 8.16 6.84 6.06
N ALA A 21 7.94 7.66 7.08
CA ALA A 21 7.78 7.17 8.43
C ALA A 21 6.56 6.24 8.39
N LEU A 22 6.81 4.93 8.28
CA LEU A 22 5.79 3.94 8.57
C LEU A 22 5.27 4.29 9.97
N PRO A 23 3.95 4.55 10.13
CA PRO A 23 3.41 4.75 11.45
C PRO A 23 3.75 3.52 12.30
N PRO A 24 4.17 3.69 13.56
CA PRO A 24 4.44 2.57 14.43
C PRO A 24 3.16 1.73 14.50
N SER A 25 3.22 0.47 14.07
CA SER A 25 2.13 -0.47 14.22
C SER A 25 1.82 -0.61 15.71
N LEU A 26 0.78 0.09 16.16
CA LEU A 26 0.30 -0.02 17.53
C LEU A 26 -0.31 -1.43 17.70
N PRO A 27 0.02 -2.15 18.78
CA PRO A 27 -0.68 -3.37 19.10
C PRO A 27 -2.12 -3.00 19.44
N GLY A 28 -3.07 -3.39 18.58
CA GLY A 28 -4.50 -3.17 18.80
C GLY A 28 -5.20 -2.22 17.82
N ALA A 29 -4.59 -1.86 16.69
CA ALA A 29 -5.26 -1.06 15.68
C ALA A 29 -6.56 -1.75 15.21
N THR A 30 -7.70 -1.14 15.51
CA THR A 30 -9.02 -1.63 15.09
C THR A 30 -9.21 -1.39 13.60
N VAL A 31 -10.13 -2.12 12.97
CA VAL A 31 -10.40 -1.97 11.52
C VAL A 31 -10.90 -0.55 11.24
N GLU A 32 -11.66 0.01 12.16
CA GLU A 32 -12.17 1.37 12.13
C GLU A 32 -11.05 2.42 12.14
N GLU A 33 -9.99 2.21 12.93
CA GLU A 33 -8.81 3.07 12.92
C GLU A 33 -8.08 3.00 11.58
N VAL A 34 -7.94 1.81 11.00
CA VAL A 34 -7.33 1.64 9.67
C VAL A 34 -8.17 2.33 8.60
N ILE A 35 -9.49 2.22 8.67
CA ILE A 35 -10.40 2.92 7.75
C ILE A 35 -10.21 4.44 7.87
N ALA A 36 -10.18 4.98 9.08
CA ALA A 36 -10.00 6.41 9.32
C ALA A 36 -8.67 6.93 8.73
N GLU A 37 -7.58 6.19 8.93
CA GLU A 37 -6.27 6.54 8.35
C GLU A 37 -6.29 6.47 6.80
N VAL A 38 -6.95 5.46 6.23
CA VAL A 38 -7.08 5.34 4.76
C VAL A 38 -7.95 6.45 4.17
N GLU A 39 -8.96 6.94 4.89
CA GLU A 39 -9.75 8.10 4.47
C GLU A 39 -8.90 9.39 4.42
N LEU A 40 -7.99 9.58 5.37
CA LEU A 40 -7.04 10.69 5.34
C LEU A 40 -6.13 10.62 4.11
N ILE A 41 -5.57 9.43 3.83
CA ILE A 41 -4.71 9.18 2.66
C ILE A 41 -5.49 9.41 1.36
N ALA A 42 -6.73 8.93 1.28
CA ALA A 42 -7.58 9.12 0.11
C ALA A 42 -7.90 10.61 -0.16
N GLY A 43 -7.86 11.46 0.86
CA GLY A 43 -8.02 12.91 0.75
C GLY A 43 -6.78 13.65 0.25
N GLU A 44 -5.63 13.00 0.11
CA GLU A 44 -4.40 13.64 -0.35
C GLU A 44 -4.49 14.10 -1.81
N SER A 45 -3.80 15.20 -2.15
CA SER A 45 -3.81 15.77 -3.49
C SER A 45 -3.30 14.82 -4.58
N GLY A 46 -2.51 13.80 -4.22
CA GLY A 46 -2.06 12.77 -5.15
C GLY A 46 -3.12 11.74 -5.54
N LEU A 47 -4.19 11.61 -4.74
CA LEU A 47 -5.18 10.53 -4.85
C LEU A 47 -6.61 11.05 -5.06
N HIS A 48 -6.80 12.36 -5.19
CA HIS A 48 -8.12 13.00 -5.37
C HIS A 48 -8.95 12.49 -6.57
N THR A 49 -8.32 11.89 -7.59
CA THR A 49 -8.99 11.27 -8.74
C THR A 49 -9.07 9.75 -8.67
N ALA A 50 -8.43 9.14 -7.67
CA ALA A 50 -8.32 7.70 -7.52
C ALA A 50 -9.38 7.18 -6.54
N LEU A 51 -9.90 5.99 -6.83
CA LEU A 51 -10.70 5.23 -5.88
C LEU A 51 -9.79 4.21 -5.19
N MET A 52 -9.87 4.18 -3.86
CA MET A 52 -9.17 3.21 -3.03
C MET A 52 -10.18 2.33 -2.31
N GLY A 53 -9.81 1.06 -2.14
CA GLY A 53 -10.55 0.10 -1.34
C GLY A 53 -9.58 -0.99 -0.87
N PHE A 54 -9.90 -1.60 0.26
CA PHE A 54 -9.15 -2.72 0.79
C PHE A 54 -10.07 -3.70 1.51
N CYS A 55 -9.62 -4.93 1.64
CA CYS A 55 -10.28 -6.01 2.34
C CYS A 55 -9.26 -6.71 3.23
N LEU A 56 -9.61 -6.90 4.50
CA LEU A 56 -8.85 -7.65 5.48
C LEU A 56 -9.62 -8.95 5.75
N VAL A 57 -8.91 -10.06 5.61
CA VAL A 57 -9.44 -11.39 5.87
C VAL A 57 -8.55 -12.05 6.90
N ASP A 58 -9.15 -12.45 8.01
CA ASP A 58 -8.50 -13.35 8.97
C ASP A 58 -8.47 -14.77 8.36
N LEU A 59 -7.26 -15.33 8.24
CA LEU A 59 -7.04 -16.63 7.61
C LEU A 59 -7.62 -17.79 8.44
N GLU A 60 -7.79 -17.61 9.74
CA GLU A 60 -8.37 -18.61 10.64
C GLU A 60 -9.90 -18.47 10.77
N ALA A 61 -10.48 -17.41 10.22
CA ALA A 61 -11.90 -17.14 10.28
C ALA A 61 -12.64 -17.59 9.00
N ALA A 62 -13.98 -17.63 9.07
CA ALA A 62 -14.79 -17.94 7.91
C ALA A 62 -14.72 -16.79 6.87
N PRO A 63 -14.72 -17.06 5.56
CA PRO A 63 -14.58 -16.02 4.53
C PRO A 63 -15.61 -14.87 4.60
N GLY A 64 -16.80 -15.14 5.16
CA GLY A 64 -17.86 -14.15 5.35
C GLY A 64 -17.59 -13.11 6.46
N THR A 65 -16.52 -13.27 7.24
CA THR A 65 -16.11 -12.30 8.28
C THR A 65 -15.11 -11.27 7.77
N ALA A 66 -14.87 -11.25 6.45
CA ALA A 66 -14.03 -10.24 5.83
C ALA A 66 -14.59 -8.83 6.07
N VAL A 67 -13.69 -7.90 6.38
CA VAL A 67 -14.01 -6.50 6.70
C VAL A 67 -13.10 -5.58 5.91
N GLY A 68 -13.53 -4.35 5.66
CA GLY A 68 -12.73 -3.45 4.83
C GLY A 68 -13.42 -2.16 4.45
N TYR A 69 -12.81 -1.46 3.51
CA TYR A 69 -13.22 -0.15 3.03
C TYR A 69 -13.57 -0.22 1.55
N ARG A 70 -14.79 0.21 1.19
CA ARG A 70 -15.31 0.23 -0.19
C ARG A 70 -15.11 -1.09 -0.93
N MET A 71 -15.46 -2.20 -0.28
CA MET A 71 -15.28 -3.56 -0.80
C MET A 71 -16.13 -3.87 -2.03
N ASP A 72 -17.20 -3.09 -2.25
CA ASP A 72 -18.13 -3.17 -3.37
C ASP A 72 -17.68 -2.33 -4.58
N ALA A 73 -16.61 -1.54 -4.45
CA ALA A 73 -16.08 -0.75 -5.55
C ALA A 73 -15.36 -1.66 -6.56
N ALA A 74 -15.84 -1.65 -7.81
CA ALA A 74 -15.18 -2.34 -8.90
C ALA A 74 -13.91 -1.58 -9.34
N LEU A 75 -12.74 -2.05 -8.87
CA LEU A 75 -11.42 -1.53 -9.25
C LEU A 75 -10.81 -2.40 -10.36
N VAL A 76 -10.00 -1.80 -11.24
CA VAL A 76 -9.28 -2.54 -12.28
C VAL A 76 -8.07 -3.23 -11.64
N PRO A 77 -8.06 -4.58 -11.53
CA PRO A 77 -6.92 -5.28 -10.96
C PRO A 77 -5.82 -5.31 -12.01
N ALA A 78 -4.74 -4.56 -11.80
CA ALA A 78 -3.61 -4.53 -12.73
C ALA A 78 -2.86 -5.88 -12.72
N SER A 79 -1.65 -5.95 -12.17
CA SER A 79 -0.93 -7.22 -12.02
C SER A 79 -1.60 -8.16 -11.01
N VAL A 80 -2.49 -7.66 -10.14
CA VAL A 80 -3.25 -8.46 -9.15
C VAL A 80 -4.13 -9.51 -9.84
N MET A 81 -4.54 -9.28 -11.09
CA MET A 81 -5.27 -10.29 -11.89
C MET A 81 -4.51 -11.63 -11.97
N LYS A 82 -3.18 -11.61 -11.86
CA LYS A 82 -2.34 -12.83 -11.85
C LYS A 82 -2.68 -13.78 -10.71
N ALA A 83 -3.16 -13.28 -9.56
CA ALA A 83 -3.56 -14.13 -8.45
C ALA A 83 -4.73 -15.04 -8.86
N ILE A 84 -5.73 -14.46 -9.54
CA ILE A 84 -6.90 -15.20 -10.04
C ILE A 84 -6.47 -16.19 -11.12
N THR A 85 -5.70 -15.75 -12.12
CA THR A 85 -5.27 -16.65 -13.21
C THR A 85 -4.40 -17.80 -12.72
N THR A 86 -3.56 -17.56 -11.70
CA THR A 86 -2.72 -18.60 -11.10
C THR A 86 -3.56 -19.58 -10.30
N ALA A 87 -4.53 -19.10 -9.51
CA ALA A 87 -5.47 -19.97 -8.81
C ALA A 87 -6.21 -20.86 -9.82
N THR A 88 -6.80 -20.28 -10.88
CA THR A 88 -7.48 -21.04 -11.93
C THR A 88 -6.58 -22.06 -12.61
N ALA A 89 -5.31 -21.74 -12.86
CA ALA A 89 -4.37 -22.68 -13.48
C ALA A 89 -4.02 -23.88 -12.58
N ASN A 90 -4.09 -23.71 -11.25
CA ASN A 90 -3.76 -24.76 -10.28
C ASN A 90 -4.96 -25.62 -9.85
N GLU A 91 -6.19 -25.20 -10.17
CA GLU A 91 -7.43 -25.96 -9.90
C GLU A 91 -7.74 -27.01 -11.00
N VAL A 92 -6.84 -27.19 -11.98
CA VAL A 92 -6.90 -28.21 -13.05
C VAL A 92 -5.90 -29.32 -12.79
#